data_AF-A0A974VTF2-F1
#
_entry.id   AF-A0A974VTF2-F1
#
_cell.length_a   1.000
_cell.length_b   1.000
_cell.length_c   1.000
_cell.angle_alpha   90.00
_cell.angle_beta   90.00
_cell.angle_gamma   90.00
#
_symmetry.space_group_name_H-M   'P 1'
#
loop_
_entity.id
_entity.type
_entity.pdbx_description
1 polymer ?
#
loop_
_entity_poly.entity_id
_entity_poly.type
_entity_poly.pdbx_seq_one_letter_code
_entity_poly.pdbx_strand_id
1 'polypeptide(L)'
;MSLLNKLIPRKQTNPAINKIPPYRKELLFISYEKPKSHGFGLQFTISISEAGDVGLNQEVPDDPSTIYAVLPAVDPPSPEKVEKLSYFPSYSEMNPEQRGLYLRWLYDVTKEIDIGYVFVYYYGLERHLVNGNFDAAFDEIQLLRRHHDNGSFQGYSASALVHSCLLRKRADKLQELYSTGELDYFGNSNLLILYYNNLDILPDMMFQLATRLSGVNRRYIKLKPELYKEKINEVLINKFGNAGYPLAKRLTLDDVEGIPYPIFANISFPPDVRTPRLPNLLRHDAFANEMGVIFQEIHEAVKSESKRKR
;
A
#
# COMPACT_ATOMS: atom_id res chain seq x y z
N MET A 1 -10.63 52.99 -14.37
CA MET A 1 -10.24 51.58 -14.66
C MET A 1 -11.45 50.71 -14.39
N SER A 2 -12.19 50.45 -15.47
CA SER A 2 -13.64 50.18 -15.50
C SER A 2 -14.02 48.72 -15.16
N LEU A 3 -15.25 48.56 -14.67
CA LEU A 3 -15.99 47.31 -14.42
C LEU A 3 -15.93 46.26 -15.58
N LEU A 4 -15.42 46.62 -16.75
CA LEU A 4 -15.28 45.77 -17.94
C LEU A 4 -14.31 44.58 -17.80
N ASN A 5 -13.39 44.59 -16.83
CA ASN A 5 -12.51 43.42 -16.59
C ASN A 5 -13.22 42.24 -15.89
N LYS A 6 -14.50 42.37 -15.50
CA LYS A 6 -15.31 41.28 -14.92
C LYS A 6 -16.17 40.51 -15.93
N LEU A 7 -16.17 40.90 -17.21
CA LEU A 7 -17.06 40.34 -18.24
C LEU A 7 -16.36 39.54 -19.34
N ILE A 8 -15.06 39.25 -19.19
CA ILE A 8 -14.40 38.23 -20.01
C ILE A 8 -14.57 36.91 -19.25
N PRO A 9 -15.40 35.95 -19.71
CA PRO A 9 -15.36 34.62 -19.14
C PRO A 9 -13.91 34.14 -19.27
N ARG A 10 -13.22 33.92 -18.14
CA ARG A 10 -11.93 33.24 -18.14
C ARG A 10 -12.14 31.97 -18.95
N LYS A 11 -11.48 31.88 -20.10
CA LYS A 11 -11.68 30.80 -21.06
C LYS A 11 -11.44 29.49 -20.31
N GLN A 12 -12.53 28.79 -20.02
CA GLN A 12 -12.50 27.54 -19.26
C GLN A 12 -11.83 26.52 -20.17
N THR A 13 -10.56 26.20 -19.91
CA THR A 13 -9.81 25.27 -20.76
C THR A 13 -10.00 23.85 -20.23
N ASN A 14 -10.23 22.91 -21.13
CA ASN A 14 -10.22 21.50 -20.75
C ASN A 14 -8.76 21.03 -20.61
N PRO A 15 -8.44 20.17 -19.63
CA PRO A 15 -7.11 19.60 -19.51
C PRO A 15 -6.75 18.85 -20.80
N ALA A 16 -5.59 19.14 -21.36
CA ALA A 16 -5.09 18.46 -22.55
C ALA A 16 -4.62 17.04 -22.21
N ILE A 17 -5.54 16.07 -22.15
CA ILE A 17 -5.28 14.63 -21.93
C ILE A 17 -4.13 14.12 -22.83
N ASN A 18 -3.98 14.68 -24.02
CA ASN A 18 -2.89 14.35 -24.94
C ASN A 18 -1.48 14.59 -24.37
N LYS A 19 -1.32 15.45 -23.36
CA LYS A 19 -0.05 15.72 -22.66
C LYS A 19 0.33 14.65 -21.64
N ILE A 20 -0.58 13.74 -21.25
CA ILE A 20 -0.22 12.59 -20.42
C ILE A 20 0.75 11.71 -21.23
N PRO A 21 1.91 11.30 -20.66
CA PRO A 21 2.85 10.43 -21.36
C PRO A 21 2.19 9.14 -21.86
N PRO A 22 2.55 8.63 -23.06
CA PRO A 22 1.92 7.44 -23.63
C PRO A 22 1.91 6.23 -22.69
N TYR A 23 3.05 5.90 -22.07
CA TYR A 23 3.15 4.78 -21.12
C TYR A 23 2.19 4.91 -19.92
N ARG A 24 1.91 6.14 -19.49
CA ARG A 24 0.98 6.40 -18.38
C ARG A 24 -0.47 6.29 -18.83
N LYS A 25 -0.78 6.74 -20.06
CA LYS A 25 -2.14 6.58 -20.62
C LYS A 25 -2.57 5.12 -20.67
N GLU A 26 -1.63 4.20 -20.93
CA GLU A 26 -1.87 2.75 -20.93
C GLU A 26 -2.22 2.18 -19.54
N LEU A 27 -1.93 2.93 -18.46
CA LEU A 27 -2.25 2.57 -17.08
C LEU A 27 -3.56 3.21 -16.58
N LEU A 28 -4.24 4.00 -17.42
CA LEU A 28 -5.50 4.66 -17.06
C LEU A 28 -6.70 3.83 -17.51
N PHE A 29 -7.66 3.66 -16.60
CA PHE A 29 -8.98 3.13 -16.93
C PHE A 29 -9.88 4.27 -17.36
N ILE A 30 -10.34 4.26 -18.63
CA ILE A 30 -11.22 5.29 -19.18
C ILE A 30 -12.55 4.65 -19.58
N SER A 31 -13.65 5.23 -19.11
CA SER A 31 -15.01 4.84 -19.49
C SER A 31 -15.71 5.98 -20.23
N TYR A 32 -16.46 5.63 -21.27
CA TYR A 32 -17.34 6.55 -22.01
C TYR A 32 -18.81 6.43 -21.55
N GLU A 33 -19.08 5.54 -20.60
CA GLU A 33 -20.39 5.42 -19.96
C GLU A 33 -20.56 6.45 -18.84
N LYS A 34 -21.79 6.62 -18.34
CA LYS A 34 -22.01 7.35 -17.09
C LYS A 34 -21.62 6.48 -15.89
N PRO A 35 -21.08 7.06 -14.80
CA PRO A 35 -20.86 6.32 -13.56
C PRO A 35 -22.21 5.79 -13.04
N LYS A 36 -22.24 4.52 -12.59
CA LYS A 36 -23.47 3.78 -12.24
C LYS A 36 -23.91 4.02 -10.80
N SER A 37 -22.99 4.19 -9.85
CA SER A 37 -23.20 4.64 -8.46
C SER A 37 -21.88 4.35 -7.72
N HIS A 38 -21.50 5.17 -6.74
CA HIS A 38 -20.33 4.91 -5.89
C HIS A 38 -20.73 5.14 -4.43
N GLY A 39 -20.24 4.29 -3.54
CA GLY A 39 -20.48 4.41 -2.11
C GLY A 39 -19.55 3.51 -1.31
N PHE A 40 -19.26 3.91 -0.07
CA PHE A 40 -18.44 3.14 0.85
C PHE A 40 -19.29 2.00 1.46
N GLY A 41 -18.86 0.75 1.27
CA GLY A 41 -19.49 -0.45 1.86
C GLY A 41 -20.43 -1.22 0.91
N LEU A 42 -20.90 -2.38 1.37
CA LEU A 42 -21.93 -3.17 0.70
C LEU A 42 -23.22 -2.34 0.60
N GLN A 43 -23.53 -1.83 -0.60
CA GLN A 43 -24.85 -1.28 -0.89
C GLN A 43 -25.74 -2.44 -1.34
N PHE A 44 -26.68 -2.82 -0.47
CA PHE A 44 -27.80 -3.66 -0.86
C PHE A 44 -28.96 -2.73 -1.18
N THR A 45 -29.47 -2.80 -2.41
CA THR A 45 -30.81 -2.30 -2.71
C THR A 45 -31.78 -3.44 -2.48
N ILE A 46 -32.68 -3.27 -1.52
CA ILE A 46 -33.84 -4.15 -1.34
C ILE A 46 -34.91 -3.66 -2.30
N SER A 47 -35.18 -4.42 -3.36
CA SER A 47 -36.33 -4.20 -4.24
C SER A 47 -37.45 -5.15 -3.85
N ILE A 48 -38.66 -4.61 -3.67
CA ILE A 48 -39.89 -5.40 -3.44
C ILE A 48 -40.75 -5.21 -4.69
N SER A 49 -41.00 -6.30 -5.43
CA SER A 49 -41.90 -6.26 -6.58
C SER A 49 -43.37 -6.28 -6.13
N GLU A 50 -44.31 -5.85 -6.99
CA GLU A 50 -45.75 -5.94 -6.71
C GLU A 50 -46.24 -7.38 -6.49
N ALA A 51 -45.47 -8.38 -6.92
CA ALA A 51 -45.72 -9.80 -6.66
C ALA A 51 -45.19 -10.30 -5.31
N GLY A 52 -44.53 -9.44 -4.52
CA GLY A 52 -43.98 -9.77 -3.20
C GLY A 52 -42.58 -10.37 -3.22
N ASP A 53 -41.90 -10.42 -4.37
CA ASP A 53 -40.53 -10.90 -4.45
C ASP A 53 -39.55 -9.88 -3.87
N VAL A 54 -38.68 -10.34 -2.97
CA VAL A 54 -37.60 -9.54 -2.38
C VAL A 54 -36.30 -9.86 -3.12
N GLY A 55 -35.79 -8.90 -3.89
CA GLY A 55 -34.49 -8.98 -4.54
C GLY A 55 -33.40 -8.29 -3.70
N LEU A 56 -32.26 -8.94 -3.53
CA LEU A 56 -31.01 -8.31 -3.06
C LEU A 56 -30.11 -8.07 -4.28
N ASN A 57 -30.04 -6.83 -4.75
CA ASN A 57 -29.06 -6.45 -5.75
C ASN A 57 -27.79 -5.98 -5.03
N GLN A 58 -26.69 -6.71 -5.25
CA GLN A 58 -25.36 -6.27 -4.87
C GLN A 58 -24.81 -5.43 -6.04
N GLU A 59 -24.89 -4.11 -5.93
CA GLU A 59 -24.18 -3.24 -6.88
C GLU A 59 -22.68 -3.32 -6.56
N VAL A 60 -21.89 -3.78 -7.53
CA VAL A 60 -20.43 -3.70 -7.44
C VAL A 60 -20.09 -2.22 -7.61
N PRO A 61 -19.50 -1.56 -6.59
CA PRO A 61 -19.14 -0.15 -6.73
C PRO A 61 -18.17 0.01 -7.88
N ASP A 62 -18.43 1.03 -8.69
CA ASP A 62 -17.52 1.45 -9.76
C ASP A 62 -16.10 1.67 -9.20
N ASP A 63 -15.09 1.37 -10.02
CA ASP A 63 -13.70 1.50 -9.59
C ASP A 63 -13.33 2.98 -9.40
N PRO A 64 -12.80 3.38 -8.23
CA PRO A 64 -12.56 4.78 -7.90
C PRO A 64 -11.54 5.47 -8.81
N SER A 65 -10.69 4.71 -9.51
CA SER A 65 -9.71 5.23 -10.47
C SER A 65 -10.27 5.51 -11.85
N THR A 66 -11.49 5.03 -12.16
CA THR A 66 -12.06 5.11 -13.51
C THR A 66 -12.30 6.55 -13.93
N ILE A 67 -11.65 6.97 -15.01
CA ILE A 67 -11.83 8.26 -15.64
C ILE A 67 -13.06 8.19 -16.54
N TYR A 68 -14.15 8.83 -16.14
CA TYR A 68 -15.37 8.92 -16.94
C TYR A 68 -15.29 10.11 -17.89
N ALA A 69 -15.11 9.86 -19.18
CA ALA A 69 -14.96 10.88 -20.22
C ALA A 69 -16.19 11.78 -20.39
N VAL A 70 -17.36 11.32 -19.93
CA VAL A 70 -18.61 12.10 -19.96
C VAL A 70 -18.70 13.16 -18.88
N LEU A 71 -17.85 13.08 -17.84
CA LEU A 71 -17.84 14.03 -16.74
C LEU A 71 -17.00 15.27 -17.09
N PRO A 72 -17.49 16.49 -16.82
CA PRO A 72 -16.76 17.70 -17.15
C PRO A 72 -15.50 17.82 -16.29
N ALA A 73 -14.40 18.24 -16.93
CA ALA A 73 -13.13 18.55 -16.30
C ALA A 73 -12.63 19.91 -16.80
N VAL A 74 -12.20 20.75 -15.87
CA VAL A 74 -11.81 22.13 -16.13
C VAL A 74 -10.46 22.38 -15.50
N ASP A 75 -9.53 22.93 -16.28
CA ASP A 75 -8.27 23.42 -15.76
C ASP A 75 -8.52 24.54 -14.73
N PRO A 76 -8.20 24.32 -13.45
CA PRO A 76 -8.48 25.32 -12.42
C PRO A 76 -7.58 26.55 -12.65
N PRO A 77 -8.13 27.78 -12.56
CA PRO A 77 -7.36 29.00 -12.72
C PRO A 77 -6.43 29.27 -11.52
N SER A 78 -6.74 28.70 -10.36
CA SER A 78 -5.95 28.74 -9.13
C SER A 78 -5.86 27.32 -8.57
N PRO A 79 -4.96 26.46 -9.09
CA PRO A 79 -4.77 25.08 -8.62
C PRO A 79 -4.61 24.96 -7.10
N GLU A 80 -3.96 25.93 -6.48
CA GLU A 80 -3.69 26.02 -5.05
C GLU A 80 -4.94 26.27 -4.18
N LYS A 81 -6.05 26.69 -4.79
CA LYS A 81 -7.33 26.97 -4.11
C LYS A 81 -8.37 25.87 -4.34
N VAL A 82 -8.05 24.86 -5.15
CA VAL A 82 -8.94 23.73 -5.37
C VAL A 82 -9.06 22.95 -4.07
N GLU A 83 -10.30 22.65 -3.69
CA GLU A 83 -10.58 21.90 -2.48
C GLU A 83 -9.94 20.51 -2.53
N LYS A 84 -9.41 20.08 -1.38
CA LYS A 84 -8.85 18.73 -1.20
C LYS A 84 -9.93 17.68 -1.41
N LEU A 85 -9.52 16.46 -1.77
CA LEU A 85 -10.47 15.37 -1.91
C LEU A 85 -10.94 14.86 -0.55
N SER A 86 -12.12 14.24 -0.54
CA SER A 86 -12.64 13.48 0.58
C SER A 86 -11.79 12.23 0.87
N TYR A 87 -12.04 11.61 2.01
CA TYR A 87 -11.46 10.30 2.33
C TYR A 87 -12.05 9.21 1.42
N PHE A 88 -11.23 8.22 1.04
CA PHE A 88 -11.53 7.23 -0.01
C PHE A 88 -12.05 7.87 -1.31
N PRO A 89 -11.24 8.76 -1.93
CA PRO A 89 -11.68 9.55 -3.06
C PRO A 89 -11.95 8.68 -4.31
N SER A 90 -12.87 9.14 -5.14
CA SER A 90 -13.14 8.58 -6.47
C SER A 90 -13.13 9.68 -7.53
N TYR A 91 -12.73 9.35 -8.77
CA TYR A 91 -12.73 10.31 -9.88
C TYR A 91 -14.14 10.83 -10.22
N SER A 92 -15.13 9.95 -10.08
CA SER A 92 -16.54 10.24 -10.38
C SER A 92 -17.13 11.29 -9.43
N GLU A 93 -16.70 11.32 -8.17
CA GLU A 93 -17.14 12.29 -7.15
C GLU A 93 -16.41 13.63 -7.20
N MET A 94 -15.26 13.71 -7.89
CA MET A 94 -14.53 14.97 -8.05
C MET A 94 -15.40 16.04 -8.72
N ASN A 95 -15.34 17.28 -8.25
CA ASN A 95 -15.91 18.40 -9.01
C ASN A 95 -15.08 18.69 -10.29
N PRO A 96 -15.59 19.51 -11.24
CA PRO A 96 -14.89 19.73 -12.51
C PRO A 96 -13.46 20.28 -12.37
N GLU A 97 -13.20 21.15 -11.40
CA GLU A 97 -11.87 21.72 -11.15
C GLU A 97 -10.91 20.67 -10.57
N GLN A 98 -11.40 19.82 -9.66
CA GLN A 98 -10.66 18.69 -9.11
C GLN A 98 -10.28 17.68 -10.20
N ARG A 99 -11.21 17.33 -11.11
CA ARG A 99 -10.89 16.47 -12.27
C ARG A 99 -9.85 17.09 -13.18
N GLY A 100 -9.93 18.40 -13.43
CA GLY A 100 -8.92 19.09 -14.24
C GLY A 100 -7.55 19.13 -13.58
N LEU A 101 -7.50 19.38 -12.26
CA LEU A 101 -6.28 19.31 -11.47
C LEU A 101 -5.64 17.91 -11.53
N TYR A 102 -6.44 16.87 -11.31
CA TYR A 102 -6.02 15.47 -11.41
C TYR A 102 -5.43 15.13 -12.78
N LEU A 103 -6.18 15.40 -13.85
CA LEU A 103 -5.75 15.10 -15.22
C LEU A 103 -4.48 15.86 -15.61
N ARG A 104 -4.31 17.10 -15.11
CA ARG A 104 -3.08 17.87 -15.30
C ARG A 104 -1.91 17.27 -14.51
N TRP A 105 -2.14 16.83 -13.28
CA TRP A 105 -1.11 16.20 -12.45
C TRP A 105 -0.57 14.91 -13.08
N LEU A 106 -1.42 14.14 -13.80
CA LEU A 106 -0.97 12.96 -14.55
C LEU A 106 0.08 13.27 -15.64
N TYR A 107 0.32 14.53 -16.02
CA TYR A 107 1.44 14.85 -16.92
C TYR A 107 2.78 14.53 -16.27
N ASP A 108 2.90 14.81 -14.98
CA ASP A 108 4.10 14.59 -14.17
C ASP A 108 3.69 14.27 -12.72
N VAL A 109 3.59 12.96 -12.45
CA VAL A 109 3.16 12.44 -11.15
C VAL A 109 4.19 12.64 -10.04
N THR A 110 5.38 13.21 -10.36
CA THR A 110 6.39 13.54 -9.35
C THR A 110 6.09 14.85 -8.62
N LYS A 111 5.17 15.67 -9.14
CA LYS A 111 4.77 16.94 -8.53
C LYS A 111 3.96 16.71 -7.27
N GLU A 112 4.22 17.51 -6.25
CA GLU A 112 3.44 17.54 -5.02
C GLU A 112 1.96 17.85 -5.33
N ILE A 113 1.07 17.10 -4.68
CA ILE A 113 -0.38 17.27 -4.78
C ILE A 113 -1.02 16.76 -3.49
N ASP A 114 -2.29 17.12 -3.24
CA ASP A 114 -3.07 16.48 -2.19
C ASP A 114 -3.10 14.94 -2.40
N ILE A 115 -2.82 14.20 -1.34
CA ILE A 115 -2.59 12.76 -1.41
C ILE A 115 -3.80 11.99 -1.93
N GLY A 116 -5.01 12.53 -1.80
CA GLY A 116 -6.21 11.91 -2.35
C GLY A 116 -6.10 11.67 -3.86
N TYR A 117 -5.51 12.61 -4.61
CA TYR A 117 -5.29 12.46 -6.05
C TYR A 117 -4.31 11.33 -6.38
N VAL A 118 -3.27 11.17 -5.56
CA VAL A 118 -2.31 10.05 -5.69
C VAL A 118 -3.03 8.73 -5.46
N PHE A 119 -3.92 8.65 -4.45
CA PHE A 119 -4.72 7.45 -4.20
C PHE A 119 -5.63 7.08 -5.37
N VAL A 120 -6.31 8.06 -6.00
CA VAL A 120 -7.17 7.79 -7.16
C VAL A 120 -6.38 7.16 -8.31
N TYR A 121 -5.18 7.66 -8.61
CA TYR A 121 -4.32 7.05 -9.63
C TYR A 121 -3.81 5.67 -9.18
N TYR A 122 -3.34 5.58 -7.94
CA TYR A 122 -2.82 4.35 -7.34
C TYR A 122 -3.84 3.19 -7.35
N TYR A 123 -5.13 3.46 -7.12
CA TYR A 123 -6.18 2.44 -7.19
C TYR A 123 -6.22 1.73 -8.55
N GLY A 124 -6.00 2.47 -9.64
CA GLY A 124 -5.88 1.90 -10.99
C GLY A 124 -4.62 1.05 -11.14
N LEU A 125 -3.49 1.53 -10.62
CA LEU A 125 -2.23 0.78 -10.63
C LEU A 125 -2.36 -0.56 -9.89
N GLU A 126 -3.10 -0.62 -8.79
CA GLU A 126 -3.37 -1.89 -8.10
C GLU A 126 -4.11 -2.90 -9.00
N ARG A 127 -5.04 -2.46 -9.86
CA ARG A 127 -5.68 -3.36 -10.84
C ARG A 127 -4.66 -3.95 -11.81
N HIS A 128 -3.70 -3.16 -12.24
CA HIS A 128 -2.63 -3.62 -13.13
C HIS A 128 -1.69 -4.61 -12.44
N LEU A 129 -1.38 -4.41 -11.15
CA LEU A 129 -0.65 -5.38 -10.34
C LEU A 129 -1.38 -6.74 -10.29
N VAL A 130 -2.70 -6.73 -10.11
CA VAL A 130 -3.48 -7.97 -10.02
C VAL A 130 -3.66 -8.63 -11.38
N ASN A 131 -4.19 -7.93 -12.38
CA ASN A 131 -4.65 -8.54 -13.64
C ASN A 131 -4.19 -7.83 -14.93
N GLY A 132 -3.39 -6.77 -14.84
CA GLY A 132 -2.96 -5.99 -16.02
C GLY A 132 -1.46 -6.03 -16.26
N ASN A 133 -0.97 -4.93 -16.85
CA ASN A 133 0.46 -4.66 -17.07
C ASN A 133 1.21 -4.46 -15.74
N PHE A 134 1.68 -5.57 -15.18
CA PHE A 134 2.34 -5.64 -13.89
C PHE A 134 3.58 -4.75 -13.82
N ASP A 135 4.52 -4.90 -14.77
CA ASP A 135 5.81 -4.22 -14.71
C ASP A 135 5.67 -2.70 -14.77
N ALA A 136 4.85 -2.20 -15.69
CA ALA A 136 4.60 -0.76 -15.79
C ALA A 136 3.96 -0.19 -14.51
N ALA A 137 2.99 -0.90 -13.93
CA ALA A 137 2.35 -0.45 -12.70
C ALA A 137 3.28 -0.55 -11.49
N PHE A 138 4.08 -1.60 -11.41
CA PHE A 138 5.08 -1.79 -10.36
C PHE A 138 6.10 -0.64 -10.37
N ASP A 139 6.67 -0.33 -11.53
CA ASP A 139 7.65 0.75 -11.69
C ASP A 139 7.05 2.12 -11.39
N GLU A 140 5.80 2.35 -11.83
CA GLU A 140 5.07 3.60 -11.56
C GLU A 140 4.74 3.76 -10.07
N ILE A 141 4.36 2.69 -9.37
CA ILE A 141 4.14 2.73 -7.91
C ILE A 141 5.44 3.05 -7.18
N GLN A 142 6.58 2.47 -7.58
CA GLN A 142 7.88 2.82 -7.01
C GLN A 142 8.20 4.31 -7.25
N LEU A 143 7.91 4.84 -8.45
CA LEU A 143 8.07 6.26 -8.75
C LEU A 143 7.23 7.15 -7.80
N LEU A 144 5.97 6.79 -7.59
CA LEU A 144 5.09 7.53 -6.67
C LEU A 144 5.62 7.46 -5.23
N ARG A 145 6.05 6.29 -4.77
CA ARG A 145 6.61 6.10 -3.42
C ARG A 145 7.81 6.99 -3.14
N ARG A 146 8.67 7.25 -4.15
CA ARG A 146 9.83 8.13 -4.00
C ARG A 146 9.48 9.62 -3.89
N HIS A 147 8.32 10.04 -4.39
CA HIS A 147 7.94 11.46 -4.47
C HIS A 147 6.82 11.86 -3.50
N HIS A 148 6.07 10.90 -2.96
CA HIS A 148 4.93 11.14 -2.08
C HIS A 148 5.13 10.50 -0.71
N ASP A 149 5.66 11.27 0.24
CA ASP A 149 5.85 10.82 1.61
C ASP A 149 4.54 10.93 2.42
N ASN A 150 3.72 9.89 2.35
CA ASN A 150 2.52 9.74 3.15
C ASN A 150 2.46 8.36 3.79
N GLY A 151 2.41 8.28 5.12
CA GLY A 151 2.50 7.01 5.83
C GLY A 151 1.45 5.95 5.44
N SER A 152 0.21 6.37 5.14
CA SER A 152 -0.82 5.44 4.66
C SER A 152 -0.51 4.93 3.25
N PHE A 153 -0.16 5.83 2.34
CA PHE A 153 0.23 5.47 0.98
C PHE A 153 1.45 4.54 0.96
N GLN A 154 2.48 4.86 1.76
CA GLN A 154 3.69 4.04 1.91
C GLN A 154 3.38 2.64 2.46
N GLY A 155 2.44 2.52 3.40
CA GLY A 155 2.00 1.25 3.95
C GLY A 155 1.23 0.39 2.93
N TYR A 156 0.20 0.94 2.29
CA TYR A 156 -0.62 0.22 1.31
C TYR A 156 0.19 -0.20 0.09
N SER A 157 0.97 0.72 -0.51
CA SER A 157 1.77 0.41 -1.69
C SER A 157 2.86 -0.62 -1.42
N ALA A 158 3.47 -0.62 -0.23
CA ALA A 158 4.41 -1.67 0.15
C ALA A 158 3.74 -3.06 0.24
N SER A 159 2.58 -3.11 0.90
CA SER A 159 1.78 -4.34 1.01
C SER A 159 1.38 -4.87 -0.37
N ALA A 160 0.86 -4.01 -1.25
CA ALA A 160 0.42 -4.37 -2.59
C ALA A 160 1.59 -4.86 -3.46
N LEU A 161 2.74 -4.20 -3.44
CA LEU A 161 3.92 -4.62 -4.21
C LEU A 161 4.39 -6.02 -3.80
N VAL A 162 4.55 -6.27 -2.49
CA VAL A 162 5.00 -7.60 -2.01
C VAL A 162 4.01 -8.70 -2.38
N HIS A 163 2.71 -8.52 -2.11
CA HIS A 163 1.73 -9.56 -2.39
C HIS A 163 1.49 -9.77 -3.88
N SER A 164 1.50 -8.69 -4.68
CA SER A 164 1.32 -8.82 -6.12
C SER A 164 2.49 -9.54 -6.78
N CYS A 165 3.74 -9.35 -6.30
CA CYS A 165 4.87 -10.17 -6.72
C CYS A 165 4.62 -11.67 -6.49
N LEU A 166 4.07 -12.06 -5.34
CA LEU A 166 3.74 -13.46 -5.07
C LEU A 166 2.61 -13.97 -5.96
N LEU A 167 1.52 -13.21 -6.04
CA LEU A 167 0.33 -13.54 -6.82
C LEU A 167 0.69 -13.77 -8.30
N ARG A 168 1.59 -12.94 -8.83
CA ARG A 168 2.05 -12.98 -10.22
C ARG A 168 3.29 -13.84 -10.41
N LYS A 169 3.78 -14.52 -9.36
CA LYS A 169 5.01 -15.34 -9.36
C LYS A 169 6.25 -14.59 -9.88
N ARG A 170 6.37 -13.30 -9.55
CA ARG A 170 7.46 -12.39 -9.92
C ARG A 170 8.53 -12.32 -8.83
N ALA A 171 9.25 -13.43 -8.67
CA ALA A 171 10.36 -13.52 -7.71
C ALA A 171 11.49 -12.53 -8.05
N ASP A 172 11.71 -12.25 -9.34
CA ASP A 172 12.64 -11.24 -9.83
C ASP A 172 12.34 -9.84 -9.29
N LYS A 173 11.07 -9.44 -9.35
CA LYS A 173 10.61 -8.13 -8.86
C LYS A 173 10.59 -8.07 -7.33
N LEU A 174 10.26 -9.17 -6.65
CA LEU A 174 10.37 -9.25 -5.20
C LEU A 174 11.82 -9.04 -4.76
N GLN A 175 12.77 -9.68 -5.44
CA GLN A 175 14.21 -9.51 -5.18
C GLN A 175 14.67 -8.07 -5.45
N GLU A 176 14.19 -7.46 -6.54
CA GLU A 176 14.45 -6.04 -6.87
C GLU A 176 14.04 -5.13 -5.69
N LEU A 177 12.81 -5.26 -5.17
CA LEU A 177 12.31 -4.43 -4.05
C LEU A 177 13.22 -4.44 -2.83
N TYR A 178 13.75 -5.61 -2.47
CA TYR A 178 14.59 -5.76 -1.29
C TYR A 178 16.03 -5.36 -1.54
N SER A 179 16.52 -5.48 -2.78
CA SER A 179 17.92 -5.19 -3.12
C SER A 179 18.19 -3.69 -3.23
N THR A 180 17.21 -2.89 -3.69
CA THR A 180 17.36 -1.44 -3.81
C THR A 180 17.37 -0.73 -2.46
N GLY A 181 16.87 -1.38 -1.40
CA GLY A 181 16.70 -0.77 -0.08
C GLY A 181 15.61 0.31 -0.02
N GLU A 182 14.89 0.55 -1.13
CA GLU A 182 13.81 1.54 -1.21
C GLU A 182 12.54 1.09 -0.46
N LEU A 183 12.44 -0.22 -0.20
CA LEU A 183 11.34 -0.81 0.54
C LEU A 183 11.78 -1.19 1.95
N ASP A 184 11.66 -0.25 2.89
CA ASP A 184 11.64 -0.58 4.32
C ASP A 184 10.26 -1.20 4.67
N TYR A 185 10.02 -2.42 4.20
CA TYR A 185 8.81 -3.20 4.54
C TYR A 185 9.18 -4.64 4.86
N PHE A 186 9.16 -4.95 6.14
CA PHE A 186 9.15 -6.30 6.68
C PHE A 186 7.99 -6.41 7.67
N GLY A 187 6.94 -7.13 7.28
CA GLY A 187 5.69 -7.23 8.02
C GLY A 187 5.12 -8.64 8.07
N ASN A 188 3.85 -8.75 8.45
CA ASN A 188 3.16 -10.05 8.55
C ASN A 188 3.23 -10.86 7.24
N SER A 189 3.05 -10.18 6.11
CA SER A 189 3.16 -10.76 4.76
C SER A 189 4.49 -11.47 4.57
N ASN A 190 5.60 -10.82 4.95
CA ASN A 190 6.93 -11.40 4.85
C ASN A 190 7.10 -12.63 5.74
N LEU A 191 6.59 -12.56 6.97
CA LEU A 191 6.62 -13.69 7.88
C LEU A 191 5.82 -14.88 7.34
N LEU A 192 4.64 -14.65 6.75
CA LEU A 192 3.86 -15.70 6.11
C LEU A 192 4.58 -16.29 4.89
N ILE A 193 5.21 -15.46 4.05
CA ILE A 193 6.03 -15.94 2.92
C ILE A 193 7.14 -16.86 3.43
N LEU A 194 7.89 -16.43 4.44
CA LEU A 194 8.97 -17.23 5.01
C LEU A 194 8.44 -18.55 5.58
N TYR A 195 7.33 -18.49 6.33
CA TYR A 195 6.69 -19.66 6.92
C TYR A 195 6.27 -20.70 5.85
N TYR A 196 5.47 -20.28 4.86
CA TYR A 196 4.94 -21.20 3.84
C TYR A 196 6.00 -21.74 2.88
N ASN A 197 7.15 -21.05 2.76
CA ASN A 197 8.30 -21.53 1.97
C ASN A 197 9.35 -22.25 2.82
N ASN A 198 9.09 -22.49 4.11
CA ASN A 198 10.02 -23.12 5.05
C ASN A 198 11.41 -22.44 5.05
N LEU A 199 11.40 -21.11 5.05
CA LEU A 199 12.59 -20.26 5.09
C LEU A 199 12.78 -19.69 6.50
N ASP A 200 14.04 -19.57 6.90
CA ASP A 200 14.44 -18.98 8.18
C ASP A 200 14.35 -17.44 8.13
N ILE A 201 14.09 -16.81 9.28
CA ILE A 201 14.27 -15.35 9.42
C ILE A 201 15.76 -15.08 9.60
N LEU A 202 16.37 -14.40 8.62
CA LEU A 202 17.79 -14.07 8.62
C LEU A 202 18.13 -12.90 9.56
N PRO A 203 19.42 -12.69 9.93
CA PRO A 203 19.81 -11.66 10.89
C PRO A 203 19.37 -10.23 10.50
N ASP A 204 19.49 -9.86 9.23
CA ASP A 204 19.04 -8.54 8.77
C ASP A 204 17.51 -8.39 8.83
N MET A 205 16.77 -9.46 8.56
CA MET A 205 15.31 -9.49 8.71
C MET A 205 14.90 -9.40 10.19
N MET A 206 15.62 -10.09 11.08
CA MET A 206 15.46 -9.96 12.53
C MET A 206 15.73 -8.53 13.01
N PHE A 207 16.75 -7.87 12.45
CA PHE A 207 17.04 -6.47 12.75
C PHE A 207 15.89 -5.55 12.31
N GLN A 208 15.36 -5.74 11.10
CA GLN A 208 14.17 -5.02 10.62
C GLN A 208 12.94 -5.27 11.49
N LEU A 209 12.73 -6.51 11.95
CA LEU A 209 11.63 -6.87 12.83
C LEU A 209 11.76 -6.19 14.21
N ALA A 210 12.99 -6.09 14.74
CA ALA A 210 13.29 -5.45 16.02
C ALA A 210 12.90 -3.96 16.07
N THR A 211 12.95 -3.26 14.94
CA THR A 211 12.57 -1.84 14.87
C THR A 211 11.06 -1.65 15.00
N ARG A 212 10.26 -2.69 14.72
CA ARG A 212 8.80 -2.63 14.57
C ARG A 212 8.03 -3.30 15.68
N LEU A 213 8.54 -4.40 16.24
CA LEU A 213 7.84 -5.14 17.30
C LEU A 213 7.62 -4.31 18.56
N SER A 214 6.44 -4.45 19.15
CA SER A 214 6.14 -3.93 20.49
C SER A 214 6.99 -4.65 21.54
N GLY A 215 7.30 -3.98 22.65
CA GLY A 215 8.11 -4.56 23.73
C GLY A 215 9.62 -4.61 23.48
N VAL A 216 10.10 -4.48 22.24
CA VAL A 216 11.53 -4.47 21.94
C VAL A 216 12.19 -3.15 22.37
N ASN A 217 13.24 -3.25 23.20
CA ASN A 217 14.03 -2.11 23.63
C ASN A 217 14.97 -1.61 22.53
N ARG A 218 14.63 -0.45 21.95
CA ARG A 218 15.30 0.13 20.78
C ARG A 218 16.56 0.94 21.10
N ARG A 219 17.00 1.03 22.36
CA ARG A 219 18.15 1.85 22.76
C ARG A 219 19.41 1.49 21.97
N TYR A 220 19.76 0.20 21.93
CA TYR A 220 20.99 -0.25 21.27
C TYR A 220 20.86 -0.43 19.77
N ILE A 221 19.65 -0.63 19.25
CA ILE A 221 19.37 -0.60 17.81
C ILE A 221 19.81 0.75 17.24
N LYS A 222 19.49 1.85 17.92
CA LYS A 222 19.86 3.21 17.50
C LYS A 222 21.32 3.55 17.79
N LEU A 223 21.81 3.22 18.99
CA LEU A 223 23.14 3.63 19.44
C LEU A 223 24.27 2.79 18.85
N LYS A 224 24.01 1.52 18.54
CA LYS A 224 25.03 0.53 18.17
C LYS A 224 24.46 -0.50 17.16
N PRO A 225 24.01 -0.07 15.97
CA PRO A 225 23.34 -0.94 15.00
C PRO A 225 24.19 -2.14 14.57
N GLU A 226 25.47 -1.92 14.23
CA GLU A 226 26.36 -3.00 13.79
C GLU A 226 26.60 -4.04 14.88
N LEU A 227 26.85 -3.60 16.12
CA LEU A 227 26.99 -4.52 17.25
C LEU A 227 25.67 -5.25 17.54
N TYR A 228 24.53 -4.60 17.35
CA TYR A 228 23.23 -5.25 17.54
C TYR A 228 23.00 -6.34 16.49
N LYS A 229 23.36 -6.10 15.21
CA LYS A 229 23.32 -7.11 14.15
C LYS A 229 24.27 -8.28 14.41
N GLU A 230 25.49 -8.00 14.87
CA GLU A 230 26.45 -9.03 15.31
C GLU A 230 25.83 -9.91 16.41
N LYS A 231 25.22 -9.29 17.44
CA LYS A 231 24.59 -10.02 18.53
C LYS A 231 23.31 -10.76 18.15
N ILE A 232 22.57 -10.31 17.13
CA ILE A 232 21.50 -11.12 16.53
C ILE A 232 22.11 -12.42 16.01
N ASN A 233 23.15 -12.35 15.19
CA ASN A 233 23.76 -13.54 14.59
C ASN A 233 24.28 -14.52 15.66
N GLU A 234 25.02 -14.02 16.66
CA GLU A 234 25.51 -14.85 17.77
C GLU A 234 24.39 -15.54 18.55
N VAL A 235 23.34 -14.80 18.92
CA VAL A 235 22.21 -15.35 19.68
C VAL A 235 21.47 -16.42 18.87
N LEU A 236 21.26 -16.19 17.57
CA LEU A 236 20.62 -17.18 16.70
C LEU A 236 21.46 -18.46 16.58
N ILE A 237 22.76 -18.34 16.33
CA ILE A 237 23.67 -19.50 16.24
C ILE A 237 23.69 -20.26 17.57
N ASN A 238 23.80 -19.57 18.69
CA ASN A 238 23.85 -20.21 20.01
C ASN A 238 22.55 -20.94 20.36
N LYS A 239 21.38 -20.42 19.95
CA LYS A 239 20.08 -21.02 20.25
C LYS A 239 19.69 -22.14 19.30
N PHE A 240 19.99 -21.98 18.01
CA PHE A 240 19.42 -22.82 16.95
C PHE A 240 20.48 -23.59 16.15
N GLY A 241 21.77 -23.35 16.40
CA GLY A 241 22.86 -23.94 15.64
C GLY A 241 23.00 -23.39 14.20
N ASN A 242 22.26 -22.33 13.86
CA ASN A 242 22.29 -21.67 12.55
C ASN A 242 22.12 -20.15 12.69
N ALA A 243 22.55 -19.40 11.68
CA ALA A 243 22.40 -17.94 11.62
C ALA A 243 20.96 -17.46 11.37
N GLY A 244 20.00 -18.37 11.17
CA GLY A 244 18.59 -18.06 10.95
C GLY A 244 17.67 -18.54 12.08
N TYR A 245 16.59 -17.80 12.33
CA TYR A 245 15.51 -18.28 13.19
C TYR A 245 14.59 -19.22 12.40
N PRO A 246 14.44 -20.50 12.80
CA PRO A 246 13.74 -21.50 12.01
C PRO A 246 12.20 -21.41 12.16
N LEU A 247 11.61 -20.36 11.58
CA LEU A 247 10.22 -19.94 11.78
C LEU A 247 9.20 -21.08 11.69
N ALA A 248 9.20 -21.82 10.58
CA ALA A 248 8.24 -22.91 10.35
C ALA A 248 8.44 -24.13 11.27
N LYS A 249 9.60 -24.27 11.91
CA LYS A 249 9.87 -25.35 12.88
C LYS A 249 9.51 -24.96 14.32
N ARG A 250 9.34 -23.66 14.58
CA ARG A 250 9.09 -23.12 15.93
C ARG A 250 7.61 -22.85 16.18
N LEU A 251 6.85 -22.64 15.12
CA LEU A 251 5.44 -22.27 15.20
C LEU A 251 4.62 -23.19 14.30
N THR A 252 3.38 -23.42 14.70
CA THR A 252 2.31 -23.88 13.80
C THR A 252 1.34 -22.72 13.58
N LEU A 253 0.80 -22.63 12.36
CA LEU A 253 -0.27 -21.69 12.02
C LEU A 253 -1.67 -22.34 12.05
N ASP A 254 -1.77 -23.64 12.37
CA ASP A 254 -3.03 -24.40 12.26
C ASP A 254 -4.15 -23.82 13.15
N ASP A 255 -3.79 -23.28 14.32
CA ASP A 255 -4.72 -22.70 15.29
C ASP A 255 -4.73 -21.17 15.29
N VAL A 256 -4.03 -20.52 14.36
CA VAL A 256 -3.93 -19.06 14.32
C VAL A 256 -5.11 -18.49 13.54
N GLU A 257 -5.99 -17.78 14.24
CA GLU A 257 -7.14 -17.13 13.60
C GLU A 257 -6.66 -16.21 12.47
N GLY A 258 -7.12 -16.48 11.25
CA GLY A 258 -6.89 -15.59 10.13
C GLY A 258 -7.74 -14.34 10.30
N ILE A 259 -7.13 -13.15 10.33
CA ILE A 259 -7.86 -11.87 10.42
C ILE A 259 -7.88 -11.19 9.04
N PRO A 260 -8.88 -10.33 8.75
CA PRO A 260 -8.86 -9.53 7.53
C PRO A 260 -7.57 -8.72 7.44
N TYR A 261 -6.79 -8.95 6.37
CA TYR A 261 -5.50 -8.31 6.17
C TYR A 261 -5.55 -7.41 4.93
N PRO A 262 -5.52 -6.07 5.08
CA PRO A 262 -5.69 -5.16 3.95
C PRO A 262 -4.44 -5.16 3.05
N ILE A 263 -4.49 -5.96 1.99
CA ILE A 263 -3.43 -6.03 0.98
C ILE A 263 -3.50 -4.83 0.06
N PHE A 264 -4.69 -4.53 -0.46
CA PHE A 264 -4.91 -3.48 -1.44
C PHE A 264 -5.76 -2.34 -0.86
N ALA A 265 -5.45 -1.11 -1.27
CA ALA A 265 -6.20 0.07 -0.86
C ALA A 265 -7.50 0.22 -1.65
N ASN A 266 -7.51 -0.18 -2.93
CA ASN A 266 -8.62 -0.02 -3.86
C ASN A 266 -9.87 -0.75 -3.34
N ILE A 267 -10.91 0.05 -3.09
CA ILE A 267 -12.14 -0.42 -2.46
C ILE A 267 -13.04 -1.24 -3.37
N SER A 268 -12.82 -1.19 -4.69
CA SER A 268 -13.61 -1.96 -5.66
C SER A 268 -13.14 -3.41 -5.78
N PHE A 269 -12.02 -3.79 -5.15
CA PHE A 269 -11.63 -5.19 -5.12
C PHE A 269 -12.56 -6.02 -4.23
N PRO A 270 -12.89 -7.25 -4.65
CA PRO A 270 -13.59 -8.21 -3.80
C PRO A 270 -12.88 -8.41 -2.45
N PRO A 271 -13.61 -8.60 -1.33
CA PRO A 271 -13.01 -8.73 0.00
C PRO A 271 -11.97 -9.84 0.14
N ASP A 272 -12.11 -10.94 -0.60
CA ASP A 272 -11.16 -12.05 -0.67
C ASP A 272 -9.85 -11.69 -1.37
N VAL A 273 -9.86 -10.69 -2.26
CA VAL A 273 -8.64 -10.14 -2.89
C VAL A 273 -8.09 -8.98 -2.07
N ARG A 274 -8.95 -8.06 -1.65
CA ARG A 274 -8.57 -6.81 -0.97
C ARG A 274 -8.10 -7.04 0.45
N THR A 275 -8.86 -7.84 1.19
CA THR A 275 -8.74 -8.06 2.63
C THR A 275 -8.85 -9.55 2.97
N PRO A 276 -8.05 -10.44 2.36
CA PRO A 276 -8.11 -11.87 2.66
C PRO A 276 -7.88 -12.11 4.15
N ARG A 277 -8.50 -13.17 4.67
CA ARG A 277 -8.25 -13.61 6.04
C ARG A 277 -6.93 -14.36 6.07
N LEU A 278 -5.92 -13.76 6.69
CA LEU A 278 -4.58 -14.33 6.81
C LEU A 278 -4.18 -14.46 8.29
N PRO A 279 -3.47 -15.53 8.68
CA PRO A 279 -2.88 -15.61 10.01
C PRO A 279 -2.00 -14.39 10.27
N ASN A 280 -2.07 -13.83 11.48
CA ASN A 280 -1.24 -12.68 11.84
C ASN A 280 -0.21 -13.05 12.90
N LEU A 281 0.99 -13.41 12.44
CA LEU A 281 2.13 -13.75 13.29
C LEU A 281 2.51 -12.61 14.24
N LEU A 282 2.38 -11.35 13.81
CA LEU A 282 2.66 -10.19 14.67
C LEU A 282 1.66 -10.02 15.81
N ARG A 283 0.51 -10.72 15.77
CA ARG A 283 -0.50 -10.77 16.84
C ARG A 283 -0.60 -12.15 17.48
N HIS A 284 0.30 -13.07 17.15
CA HIS A 284 0.32 -14.42 17.70
C HIS A 284 1.15 -14.45 18.98
N ASP A 285 0.54 -14.78 20.12
CA ASP A 285 1.19 -14.70 21.43
C ASP A 285 2.45 -15.55 21.53
N ALA A 286 2.45 -16.77 20.98
CA ALA A 286 3.64 -17.62 21.03
C ALA A 286 4.81 -16.99 20.24
N PHE A 287 4.53 -16.40 19.09
CA PHE A 287 5.53 -15.68 18.30
C PHE A 287 6.03 -14.44 19.05
N ALA A 288 5.12 -13.62 19.56
CA ALA A 288 5.45 -12.39 20.27
C ALA A 288 6.29 -12.66 21.52
N ASN A 289 5.93 -13.68 22.31
CA ASN A 289 6.66 -14.09 23.50
C ASN A 289 8.06 -14.60 23.15
N GLU A 290 8.19 -15.47 22.14
CA GLU A 290 9.48 -16.00 21.72
C GLU A 290 10.40 -14.89 21.18
N MET A 291 9.87 -14.01 20.33
CA MET A 291 10.61 -12.83 19.86
C MET A 291 11.03 -11.93 21.01
N GLY A 292 10.15 -11.70 21.99
CA GLY A 292 10.47 -10.91 23.19
C GLY A 292 11.66 -11.47 23.97
N VAL A 293 11.69 -12.79 24.19
CA VAL A 293 12.82 -13.47 24.86
C VAL A 293 14.12 -13.30 24.06
N ILE A 294 14.07 -13.54 22.74
CA ILE A 294 15.24 -13.42 21.86
C ILE A 294 15.78 -11.98 21.86
N PHE A 295 14.93 -10.98 21.68
CA PHE A 295 15.35 -9.57 21.65
C PHE A 295 15.84 -9.05 23.00
N GLN A 296 15.31 -9.57 24.11
CA GLN A 296 15.83 -9.26 25.44
C GLN A 296 17.25 -9.82 25.64
N GLU A 297 17.50 -11.03 25.17
CA GLU A 297 18.85 -11.64 25.22
C GLU A 297 19.85 -10.85 24.37
N ILE A 298 19.47 -10.48 23.14
CA ILE A 298 20.29 -9.62 22.27
C ILE A 298 20.57 -8.29 22.97
N HIS A 299 19.57 -7.67 23.59
CA HIS A 299 19.74 -6.40 24.29
C HIS A 299 20.78 -6.50 25.42
N GLU A 300 20.68 -7.53 26.27
CA GLU A 300 21.62 -7.74 27.38
C GLU A 300 23.03 -8.13 26.89
N ALA A 301 23.14 -8.86 25.78
CA ALA A 301 24.42 -9.15 25.13
C ALA A 301 25.12 -7.86 24.68
N VAL A 302 24.40 -6.97 23.97
CA VAL A 302 24.94 -5.67 23.53
C VAL A 302 25.33 -4.78 24.71
N LYS A 303 24.50 -4.76 25.76
CA LYS A 303 24.76 -4.00 27.00
C LYS A 303 26.02 -4.49 27.71
N SER A 304 26.21 -5.80 27.81
CA SER A 304 27.36 -6.42 28.45
C SER A 304 28.64 -6.15 27.68
N GLU A 305 28.63 -6.34 26.36
CA GLU A 305 29.76 -6.03 25.48
C GLU A 305 30.12 -4.53 25.53
N SER A 306 29.10 -3.67 25.61
CA SER A 306 29.29 -2.22 25.76
C SER A 306 29.95 -1.81 27.07
N LYS A 307 29.78 -2.59 28.14
CA LYS A 307 30.45 -2.35 29.43
C LYS A 307 31.89 -2.86 29.42
N ARG A 308 32.18 -3.95 28.71
CA ARG A 308 33.54 -4.51 28.58
C ARG A 308 34.49 -3.63 27.78
N LYS A 309 33.96 -2.88 26.80
CA LYS A 309 34.73 -1.94 25.95
C LYS A 309 34.88 -0.54 26.56
N ARG A 310 34.39 -0.30 27.78
CA ARG A 310 34.58 0.96 28.54
C ARG A 310 35.67 0.77 29.56
#